data_AF-D3MTS3-F1
#
_entry.id   AF-D3MTS3-F1
#
_cell.length_a   1.000
_cell.length_b   1.000
_cell.length_c   1.000
_cell.angle_alpha   90.00
_cell.angle_beta   90.00
_cell.angle_gamma   90.00
#
_symmetry.space_group_name_H-M   'P 1'
#
loop_
_entity.id
_entity.type
_entity.pdbx_description
1 polymer ?
#
loop_
_entity_poly.entity_id
_entity_poly.type
_entity_poly.pdbx_seq_one_letter_code
_entity_poly.pdbx_strand_id
1 'polypeptide(L)'
;MVTREFVIDPTIMGNGKDVPTGHKLPDDVKVKQKVNDTTNYIGSTQTPGKDKFTAVPETISGKQGTWTFKEWTPKELIVSATKENKFTGTWTWTEKGKVEVKYVFETKPNNKTLPEVLKALKPKNLVGDKAVYEDNEPAEPKVPNTSSKEAQKALVEMRGRNKVGEWKVGKWVKTIDEKGNITYTLTWTFEEVKKDKPTPSKPSKPSTPTTPSTTDRVHGKNRIETAIEISKKYFGQAERVIIVDASNFPDAMAASALAKQLKAPILLTNSNNLDSRVAAEIKRLGAHNVTVIGGKSSVSDGALNQLSKFDKDGVERISGKDRYETSAQVARRLAKITGKTGHAVIASGEVFADALAVGPYAAREGYPILLVKSNSIPKSISDAITEIGVKKVSIVGGYGSVSKSLEKSLPVVAERLSGKTRYETAIEIASKGLKTSNKAFVANGEHWMDALVIGPVGGMLNMPILLTQANSAPKSLRDHIAKSKIDKITAIGGTSMVSDKVINELSK
;
A
#
# COMPACT_ATOMS: atom_id res chain seq x y z
N MET A 1 -53.93 28.37 49.26
CA MET A 1 -53.16 28.25 48.00
C MET A 1 -52.20 27.08 48.16
N VAL A 2 -52.06 26.24 47.13
CA VAL A 2 -51.03 25.19 47.10
C VAL A 2 -49.80 25.78 46.40
N THR A 3 -48.65 25.81 47.04
CA THR A 3 -47.42 26.33 46.44
C THR A 3 -46.51 25.18 46.00
N ARG A 4 -45.73 25.41 44.94
CA ARG A 4 -44.69 24.47 44.50
C ARG A 4 -43.34 25.14 44.66
N GLU A 5 -42.43 24.46 45.34
CA GLU A 5 -41.06 24.90 45.55
C GLU A 5 -40.07 23.84 45.06
N PHE A 6 -38.82 24.28 44.89
CA PHE A 6 -37.79 23.53 44.19
C PHE A 6 -36.55 23.41 45.06
N VAL A 7 -36.02 22.20 45.22
CA VAL A 7 -34.82 21.92 46.03
C VAL A 7 -33.87 21.00 45.24
N ILE A 8 -32.57 21.20 45.44
CA ILE A 8 -31.49 20.38 44.86
C ILE A 8 -31.13 19.29 45.86
N ASP A 9 -31.10 18.03 45.44
CA ASP A 9 -30.60 16.95 46.31
C ASP A 9 -29.06 17.03 46.43
N PRO A 10 -28.51 17.32 47.62
CA PRO A 10 -27.08 17.45 47.79
C PRO A 10 -26.36 16.09 47.86
N THR A 11 -27.07 14.97 48.03
CA THR A 11 -26.49 13.65 48.31
C THR A 11 -26.27 12.79 47.06
N ILE A 12 -26.94 13.11 45.94
CA ILE A 12 -26.80 12.39 44.66
C ILE A 12 -25.72 13.04 43.76
N MET A 13 -25.10 14.14 44.22
CA MET A 13 -23.96 14.75 43.56
C MET A 13 -22.79 13.76 43.57
N GLY A 14 -22.44 13.22 42.41
CA GLY A 14 -21.41 12.18 42.27
C GLY A 14 -20.10 12.53 42.99
N ASN A 15 -19.32 11.51 43.39
CA ASN A 15 -18.09 11.62 44.19
C ASN A 15 -17.18 12.80 43.80
N GLY A 16 -17.40 13.95 44.44
CA GLY A 16 -16.77 15.24 44.13
C GLY A 16 -17.75 16.39 44.33
N LYS A 17 -17.70 17.04 45.51
CA LYS A 17 -18.57 18.13 45.95
C LYS A 17 -18.37 19.44 45.15
N ASP A 18 -18.52 19.41 43.83
CA ASP A 18 -18.13 20.52 42.94
C ASP A 18 -19.25 21.49 42.57
N VAL A 19 -20.48 21.29 43.05
CA VAL A 19 -21.52 22.33 42.97
C VAL A 19 -21.31 23.30 44.13
N PRO A 20 -21.01 24.59 43.88
CA PRO A 20 -20.81 25.56 44.93
C PRO A 20 -22.09 25.69 45.75
N THR A 21 -21.98 25.62 47.07
CA THR A 21 -23.08 25.94 47.99
C THR A 21 -23.62 27.33 47.65
N GLY A 22 -24.86 27.42 47.15
CA GLY A 22 -25.53 28.67 46.78
C GLY A 22 -25.93 28.85 45.31
N HIS A 23 -25.74 27.85 44.43
CA HIS A 23 -26.18 27.94 43.04
C HIS A 23 -27.70 27.76 42.88
N LYS A 24 -28.35 28.61 42.09
CA LYS A 24 -29.82 28.57 41.84
C LYS A 24 -30.11 27.75 40.58
N LEU A 25 -31.20 26.98 40.57
CA LEU A 25 -31.68 26.27 39.37
C LEU A 25 -31.92 27.26 38.19
N PRO A 26 -31.73 26.82 36.92
CA PRO A 26 -32.09 27.61 35.74
C PRO A 26 -33.57 28.00 35.75
N ASP A 27 -33.92 29.15 35.18
CA ASP A 27 -35.31 29.59 35.10
C ASP A 27 -36.18 28.68 34.21
N ASP A 28 -35.59 28.01 33.22
CA ASP A 28 -36.25 26.99 32.40
C ASP A 28 -36.59 25.71 33.18
N VAL A 29 -35.83 25.40 34.24
CA VAL A 29 -36.19 24.34 35.20
C VAL A 29 -37.30 24.84 36.14
N LYS A 30 -37.27 26.13 36.49
CA LYS A 30 -38.30 26.79 37.29
C LYS A 30 -39.53 27.11 36.43
N VAL A 31 -40.24 26.09 35.99
CA VAL A 31 -41.59 26.30 35.45
C VAL A 31 -42.48 26.77 36.60
N LYS A 32 -42.75 28.09 36.68
CA LYS A 32 -43.79 28.64 37.57
C LYS A 32 -45.13 28.08 37.13
N GLN A 33 -45.53 26.95 37.70
CA GLN A 33 -46.89 26.48 37.53
C GLN A 33 -47.79 27.31 38.46
N LYS A 34 -48.69 28.09 37.86
CA LYS A 34 -49.89 28.52 38.58
C LYS A 34 -50.62 27.25 38.99
N VAL A 35 -51.06 27.21 40.25
CA VAL A 35 -51.95 26.17 40.75
C VAL A 35 -53.12 26.07 39.77
N ASN A 36 -53.52 24.87 39.37
CA ASN A 36 -54.76 24.74 38.62
C ASN A 36 -55.87 25.32 39.52
N ASP A 37 -56.45 26.45 39.12
CA ASP A 37 -57.40 27.22 39.93
C ASP A 37 -58.80 26.57 40.00
N THR A 38 -58.98 25.35 39.50
CA THR A 38 -60.31 24.76 39.33
C THR A 38 -60.78 23.80 40.44
N THR A 39 -59.93 23.37 41.40
CA THR A 39 -60.36 22.44 42.50
C THR A 39 -59.66 22.63 43.87
N ASN A 40 -59.20 23.84 44.21
CA ASN A 40 -58.42 24.08 45.44
C ASN A 40 -59.27 24.33 46.72
N TYR A 41 -60.18 23.43 47.07
CA TYR A 41 -60.94 23.52 48.34
C TYR A 41 -60.28 22.71 49.46
N ILE A 42 -60.48 23.13 50.72
CA ILE A 42 -59.96 22.45 51.91
C ILE A 42 -60.45 20.99 51.92
N GLY A 43 -59.55 20.04 52.11
CA GLY A 43 -59.83 18.60 52.12
C GLY A 43 -59.64 17.88 50.78
N SER A 44 -59.39 18.59 49.67
CA SER A 44 -59.10 17.93 48.38
C SER A 44 -57.68 17.36 48.34
N THR A 45 -57.52 16.18 47.70
CA THR A 45 -56.20 15.58 47.43
C THR A 45 -55.66 16.12 46.11
N GLN A 46 -54.41 16.57 46.12
CA GLN A 46 -53.71 17.11 44.96
C GLN A 46 -52.51 16.23 44.60
N THR A 47 -52.26 16.07 43.30
CA THR A 47 -51.08 15.41 42.74
C THR A 47 -50.34 16.36 41.77
N PRO A 48 -49.01 16.43 41.83
CA PRO A 48 -48.23 17.25 40.91
C PRO A 48 -47.97 16.53 39.58
N GLY A 49 -48.37 17.12 38.45
CA GLY A 49 -48.11 16.58 37.11
C GLY A 49 -46.63 16.58 36.73
N LYS A 50 -46.17 15.59 35.96
CA LYS A 50 -44.74 15.41 35.58
C LYS A 50 -44.41 15.94 34.17
N ASP A 51 -45.44 16.26 33.40
CA ASP A 51 -45.41 16.25 31.92
C ASP A 51 -44.71 17.47 31.29
N LYS A 52 -44.22 18.39 32.12
CA LYS A 52 -43.56 19.64 31.69
C LYS A 52 -42.09 19.74 32.09
N PHE A 53 -41.50 18.69 32.67
CA PHE A 53 -40.12 18.74 33.15
C PHE A 53 -39.20 17.98 32.19
N THR A 54 -38.73 18.69 31.17
CA THR A 54 -37.66 18.18 30.29
C THR A 54 -36.31 18.33 30.98
N ALA A 55 -35.36 17.50 30.58
CA ALA A 55 -33.99 17.60 31.06
C ALA A 55 -33.38 18.92 30.55
N VAL A 56 -32.86 19.75 31.46
CA VAL A 56 -32.32 21.08 31.11
C VAL A 56 -30.79 21.04 31.20
N PRO A 57 -30.07 21.32 30.09
CA PRO A 57 -28.62 21.41 30.11
C PRO A 57 -28.16 22.69 30.83
N GLU A 58 -27.13 22.59 31.68
CA GLU A 58 -26.51 23.73 32.37
C GLU A 58 -25.01 23.50 32.64
N THR A 59 -24.23 24.58 32.70
CA THR A 59 -22.82 24.57 33.11
C THR A 59 -22.66 25.07 34.55
N ILE A 60 -22.05 24.26 35.43
CA ILE A 60 -21.77 24.60 36.84
C ILE A 60 -20.27 24.48 37.09
N SER A 61 -19.63 25.52 37.62
CA SER A 61 -18.18 25.54 37.93
C SER A 61 -17.29 25.08 36.76
N GLY A 62 -17.67 25.43 35.52
CA GLY A 62 -16.95 25.04 34.30
C GLY A 62 -17.20 23.61 33.82
N LYS A 63 -18.10 22.86 34.47
CA LYS A 63 -18.50 21.51 34.06
C LYS A 63 -19.91 21.55 33.46
N GLN A 64 -20.08 20.99 32.26
CA GLN A 64 -21.40 20.81 31.66
C GLN A 64 -22.12 19.62 32.30
N GLY A 65 -23.43 19.72 32.43
CA GLY A 65 -24.29 18.62 32.88
C GLY A 65 -25.75 18.88 32.60
N THR A 66 -26.60 17.96 33.04
CA THR A 66 -28.04 18.03 32.80
C THR A 66 -28.80 17.87 34.10
N TRP A 67 -29.72 18.79 34.37
CA TRP A 67 -30.69 18.65 35.45
C TRP A 67 -31.79 17.66 35.05
N THR A 68 -31.98 16.65 35.87
CA THR A 68 -33.02 15.65 35.72
C THR A 68 -33.95 15.72 36.93
N PHE A 69 -35.25 15.87 36.68
CA PHE A 69 -36.26 15.80 37.72
C PHE A 69 -36.33 14.38 38.31
N LYS A 70 -36.31 14.25 39.63
CA LYS A 70 -36.44 12.96 40.32
C LYS A 70 -37.88 12.72 40.75
N GLU A 71 -38.35 13.48 41.73
CA GLU A 71 -39.66 13.28 42.33
C GLU A 71 -40.18 14.52 43.07
N TRP A 72 -41.46 14.45 43.44
CA TRP A 72 -42.14 15.43 44.29
C TRP A 72 -42.27 14.88 45.70
N THR A 73 -42.07 15.74 46.70
CA THR A 73 -42.29 15.45 48.12
C THR A 73 -43.20 16.52 48.74
N PRO A 74 -44.36 16.14 49.32
CA PRO A 74 -44.94 14.80 49.31
C PRO A 74 -45.43 14.40 47.91
N LYS A 75 -45.66 13.10 47.65
CA LYS A 75 -46.18 12.64 46.34
C LYS A 75 -47.62 13.08 46.09
N GLU A 76 -48.39 13.20 47.17
CA GLU A 76 -49.77 13.70 47.20
C GLU A 76 -49.95 14.58 48.44
N LEU A 77 -50.86 15.54 48.39
CA LEU A 77 -51.14 16.45 49.52
C LEU A 77 -52.65 16.65 49.67
N ILE A 78 -53.15 16.61 50.91
CA ILE A 78 -54.51 17.03 51.26
C ILE A 78 -54.48 18.51 51.66
N VAL A 79 -55.30 19.33 51.01
CA VAL A 79 -55.33 20.79 51.25
C VAL A 79 -55.85 21.13 52.64
N SER A 80 -55.05 21.86 53.43
CA SER A 80 -55.35 22.29 54.80
C SER A 80 -55.54 23.80 54.90
N ALA A 81 -56.41 24.26 55.80
CA ALA A 81 -56.54 25.68 56.14
C ALA A 81 -55.46 26.18 57.11
N THR A 82 -54.89 25.28 57.92
CA THR A 82 -54.00 25.61 59.04
C THR A 82 -52.55 25.23 58.80
N LYS A 83 -52.29 24.40 57.79
CA LYS A 83 -50.94 23.94 57.42
C LYS A 83 -50.53 24.49 56.07
N GLU A 84 -49.23 24.62 55.89
CA GLU A 84 -48.65 24.99 54.62
C GLU A 84 -48.90 23.89 53.58
N ASN A 85 -49.50 24.26 52.45
CA ASN A 85 -49.86 23.32 51.39
C ASN A 85 -48.80 23.38 50.29
N LYS A 86 -47.77 22.54 50.40
CA LYS A 86 -46.56 22.71 49.60
C LYS A 86 -46.06 21.41 49.00
N PHE A 87 -45.75 21.44 47.71
CA PHE A 87 -44.97 20.41 47.04
C PHE A 87 -43.54 20.87 46.86
N THR A 88 -42.58 20.01 47.17
CA THR A 88 -41.15 20.24 46.96
C THR A 88 -40.65 19.30 45.88
N GLY A 89 -40.15 19.83 44.77
CA GLY A 89 -39.55 19.03 43.71
C GLY A 89 -38.05 18.83 43.95
N THR A 90 -37.55 17.65 43.63
CA THR A 90 -36.13 17.31 43.75
C THR A 90 -35.52 17.12 42.36
N TRP A 91 -34.41 17.80 42.08
CA TRP A 91 -33.61 17.60 40.87
C TRP A 91 -32.22 17.09 41.19
N THR A 92 -31.67 16.31 40.26
CA THR A 92 -30.26 15.92 40.26
C THR A 92 -29.55 16.45 39.04
N TRP A 93 -28.40 17.06 39.26
CA TRP A 93 -27.49 17.44 38.20
C TRP A 93 -26.49 16.31 37.95
N THR A 94 -26.42 15.86 36.70
CA THR A 94 -25.44 14.84 36.28
C THR A 94 -24.42 15.50 35.37
N GLU A 95 -23.14 15.46 35.74
CA GLU A 95 -22.03 15.92 34.89
C GLU A 95 -22.10 15.16 33.55
N LYS A 96 -22.13 15.90 32.44
CA LYS A 96 -22.02 15.34 31.10
C LYS A 96 -20.65 14.67 31.02
N GLY A 97 -20.64 13.40 30.62
CA GLY A 97 -19.41 12.59 30.58
C GLY A 97 -18.25 13.37 29.98
N LYS A 98 -17.10 13.32 30.66
CA LYS A 98 -15.87 14.00 30.23
C LYS A 98 -15.50 13.47 28.85
N VAL A 99 -15.66 14.34 27.85
CA VAL A 99 -15.39 14.02 26.46
C VAL A 99 -13.89 13.83 26.29
N GLU A 100 -13.48 12.73 25.68
CA GLU A 100 -12.08 12.47 25.40
C GLU A 100 -11.62 13.40 24.28
N VAL A 101 -10.55 14.16 24.54
CA VAL A 101 -10.04 15.13 23.57
C VAL A 101 -8.72 14.67 23.03
N LYS A 102 -8.74 14.27 21.75
CA LYS A 102 -7.56 13.78 21.06
C LYS A 102 -6.93 14.90 20.25
N TYR A 103 -5.64 15.14 20.48
CA TYR A 103 -4.84 16.03 19.66
C TYR A 103 -4.01 15.22 18.67
N VAL A 104 -4.27 15.43 17.38
CA VAL A 104 -3.54 14.75 16.32
C VAL A 104 -2.64 15.76 15.62
N PHE A 105 -1.33 15.53 15.69
CA PHE A 105 -0.36 16.26 14.88
C PHE A 105 -0.15 15.52 13.58
N GLU A 106 -0.67 16.07 12.50
CA GLU A 106 -0.40 15.55 11.17
C GLU A 106 0.73 16.33 10.53
N THR A 107 1.50 15.67 9.69
CA THR A 107 2.49 16.35 8.85
C THR A 107 2.04 16.35 7.40
N LYS A 108 2.36 17.40 6.66
CA LYS A 108 2.22 17.44 5.20
C LYS A 108 3.56 17.81 4.59
N PRO A 109 4.16 16.97 3.74
CA PRO A 109 3.69 15.64 3.36
C PRO A 109 3.74 14.65 4.54
N ASN A 110 2.81 13.70 4.59
CA ASN A 110 2.59 12.77 5.71
C ASN A 110 3.79 11.83 5.99
N ASN A 111 4.80 11.82 5.10
CA ASN A 111 6.03 11.05 5.21
C ASN A 111 7.18 11.82 5.89
N LYS A 112 6.99 13.10 6.21
CA LYS A 112 7.95 13.89 6.98
C LYS A 112 7.62 13.76 8.47
N THR A 113 8.62 13.45 9.29
CA THR A 113 8.43 13.34 10.74
C THR A 113 8.62 14.72 11.38
N LEU A 114 7.61 15.21 12.07
CA LEU A 114 7.73 16.43 12.86
C LEU A 114 8.79 16.22 13.96
N PRO A 115 9.77 17.12 14.13
CA PRO A 115 10.75 17.02 15.21
C PRO A 115 10.10 16.89 16.59
N GLU A 116 10.68 16.05 17.46
CA GLU A 116 10.14 15.77 18.79
C GLU A 116 9.95 17.04 19.64
N VAL A 117 10.85 18.03 19.49
CA VAL A 117 10.74 19.34 20.16
C VAL A 117 9.46 20.08 19.77
N LEU A 118 9.02 19.98 18.50
CA LEU A 118 7.78 20.59 18.02
C LEU A 118 6.55 19.76 18.37
N LYS A 119 6.65 18.42 18.37
CA LYS A 119 5.59 17.51 18.85
C LYS A 119 5.30 17.70 20.34
N ALA A 120 6.31 18.04 21.13
CA ALA A 120 6.19 18.25 22.57
C ALA A 120 5.48 19.58 22.95
N LEU A 121 5.23 20.47 21.98
CA LEU A 121 4.54 21.73 22.24
C LEU A 121 3.04 21.50 22.47
N LYS A 122 2.65 21.42 23.73
CA LYS A 122 1.24 21.27 24.13
C LYS A 122 0.47 22.61 24.05
N PRO A 123 -0.81 22.60 23.64
CA PRO A 123 -1.69 23.76 23.77
C PRO A 123 -1.76 24.26 25.22
N LYS A 124 -1.75 25.58 25.42
CA LYS A 124 -1.71 26.18 26.77
C LYS A 124 -3.04 26.11 27.53
N ASN A 125 -4.16 25.90 26.85
CA ASN A 125 -5.51 25.86 27.44
C ASN A 125 -5.99 24.44 27.77
N LEU A 126 -5.06 23.57 28.19
CA LEU A 126 -5.36 22.20 28.62
C LEU A 126 -5.51 22.10 30.14
N VAL A 127 -6.44 21.26 30.59
CA VAL A 127 -6.45 20.71 31.96
C VAL A 127 -6.31 19.19 31.85
N GLY A 128 -5.08 18.69 31.83
CA GLY A 128 -4.78 17.29 31.53
C GLY A 128 -5.14 16.92 30.07
N ASP A 129 -5.81 15.79 29.87
CA ASP A 129 -6.22 15.26 28.54
C ASP A 129 -7.68 15.62 28.15
N LYS A 130 -8.20 16.74 28.67
CA LYS A 130 -9.63 17.13 28.51
C LYS A 130 -9.77 18.58 28.05
N ALA A 131 -10.78 18.87 27.22
CA ALA A 131 -11.07 20.24 26.77
C ALA A 131 -11.65 21.09 27.91
N VAL A 132 -11.34 22.38 27.85
CA VAL A 132 -12.02 23.45 28.58
C VAL A 132 -13.20 23.92 27.75
N TYR A 133 -14.37 24.14 28.36
CA TYR A 133 -15.56 24.64 27.68
C TYR A 133 -15.76 26.15 27.95
N GLU A 134 -16.16 26.89 26.92
CA GLU A 134 -16.62 28.29 26.97
C GLU A 134 -18.02 28.35 26.32
N ASP A 135 -19.03 28.87 27.03
CA ASP A 135 -20.40 29.10 26.52
C ASP A 135 -21.02 27.95 25.71
N ASN A 136 -20.93 26.74 26.28
CA ASN A 136 -21.41 25.48 25.73
C ASN A 136 -20.64 24.87 24.55
N GLU A 137 -19.54 25.49 24.14
CA GLU A 137 -18.63 24.93 23.16
C GLU A 137 -17.25 24.65 23.77
N PRO A 138 -16.55 23.59 23.37
CA PRO A 138 -15.17 23.37 23.78
C PRO A 138 -14.28 24.43 23.15
N ALA A 139 -13.55 25.15 24.00
CA ALA A 139 -12.67 26.25 23.65
C ALA A 139 -11.64 25.79 22.60
N GLU A 140 -11.44 26.59 21.56
CA GLU A 140 -10.45 26.25 20.54
C GLU A 140 -9.04 26.26 21.13
N PRO A 141 -8.19 25.26 20.82
CA PRO A 141 -6.84 25.21 21.35
C PRO A 141 -6.01 26.36 20.78
N LYS A 142 -5.19 27.02 21.62
CA LYS A 142 -4.22 27.98 21.09
C LYS A 142 -3.18 27.25 20.26
N VAL A 143 -2.75 27.84 19.14
CA VAL A 143 -1.67 27.28 18.33
C VAL A 143 -0.39 27.14 19.18
N PRO A 144 0.40 26.07 18.97
CA PRO A 144 1.64 25.84 19.71
C PRO A 144 2.60 27.03 19.64
N ASN A 145 3.17 27.42 20.79
CA ASN A 145 4.12 28.52 20.82
C ASN A 145 5.51 28.06 20.33
N THR A 146 5.97 28.59 19.20
CA THR A 146 7.25 28.26 18.58
C THR A 146 8.36 29.29 18.83
N SER A 147 8.16 30.23 19.76
CA SER A 147 9.07 31.35 19.98
C SER A 147 10.40 30.98 20.67
N SER A 148 10.53 29.79 21.26
CA SER A 148 11.79 29.38 21.92
C SER A 148 12.90 29.13 20.91
N LYS A 149 14.16 29.29 21.32
CA LYS A 149 15.32 29.07 20.45
C LYS A 149 15.39 27.63 19.94
N GLU A 150 15.02 26.67 20.78
CA GLU A 150 15.00 25.24 20.47
C GLU A 150 13.90 24.92 19.45
N ALA A 151 12.73 25.53 19.59
CA ALA A 151 11.64 25.38 18.62
C ALA A 151 12.00 26.03 17.28
N GLN A 152 12.54 27.27 17.28
CA GLN A 152 12.96 27.94 16.04
C GLN A 152 14.04 27.15 15.29
N LYS A 153 14.99 26.54 16.00
CA LYS A 153 15.99 25.66 15.37
C LYS A 153 15.35 24.40 14.80
N ALA A 154 14.37 23.82 15.49
CA ALA A 154 13.65 22.63 15.03
C ALA A 154 12.71 22.90 13.84
N LEU A 155 12.28 24.15 13.62
CA LEU A 155 11.47 24.51 12.45
C LEU A 155 12.26 24.35 11.14
N VAL A 156 13.59 24.48 11.15
CA VAL A 156 14.41 24.49 9.92
C VAL A 156 15.22 23.20 9.78
N GLU A 157 15.02 22.47 8.68
CA GLU A 157 15.79 21.27 8.39
C GLU A 157 17.02 21.60 7.54
N MET A 158 18.20 21.24 8.04
CA MET A 158 19.49 21.44 7.38
C MET A 158 20.09 20.09 6.97
N ARG A 159 20.74 20.04 5.80
CA ARG A 159 21.58 18.92 5.38
C ARG A 159 22.98 19.44 5.08
N GLY A 160 23.88 19.25 6.05
CA GLY A 160 25.16 19.95 6.07
C GLY A 160 24.95 21.45 6.29
N ARG A 161 25.49 22.29 5.40
CA ARG A 161 25.34 23.75 5.45
C ARG A 161 24.10 24.29 4.72
N ASN A 162 23.34 23.45 4.02
CA ASN A 162 22.24 23.88 3.16
C ASN A 162 20.88 23.65 3.83
N LYS A 163 20.01 24.66 3.77
CA LYS A 163 18.60 24.57 4.18
C LYS A 163 17.83 23.70 3.18
N VAL A 164 17.18 22.67 3.70
CA VAL A 164 16.41 21.69 2.93
C VAL A 164 14.93 22.05 2.90
N GLY A 165 14.43 22.64 3.99
CA GLY A 165 13.05 23.08 4.10
C GLY A 165 12.74 23.63 5.47
N GLU A 166 11.48 24.02 5.67
CA GLU A 166 11.00 24.60 6.91
C GLU A 166 9.59 24.12 7.25
N TRP A 167 9.38 23.86 8.53
CA TRP A 167 8.09 23.51 9.10
C TRP A 167 7.26 24.76 9.37
N LYS A 168 5.99 24.72 8.96
CA LYS A 168 4.99 25.74 9.25
C LYS A 168 3.81 25.11 9.97
N VAL A 169 3.35 25.78 11.02
CA VAL A 169 2.17 25.35 11.77
C VAL A 169 0.89 25.80 11.06
N GLY A 170 -0.06 24.89 10.91
CA GLY A 170 -1.39 25.16 10.36
C GLY A 170 -2.39 25.69 11.40
N LYS A 171 -3.68 25.59 11.09
CA LYS A 171 -4.79 25.88 12.01
C LYS A 171 -5.35 24.57 12.58
N TRP A 172 -5.99 24.64 13.74
CA TRP A 172 -6.72 23.51 14.31
C TRP A 172 -7.97 23.21 13.49
N VAL A 173 -8.24 21.91 13.29
CA VAL A 173 -9.48 21.40 12.70
C VAL A 173 -10.19 20.55 13.75
N LYS A 174 -11.45 20.86 14.03
CA LYS A 174 -12.28 20.18 15.04
C LYS A 174 -13.20 19.16 14.36
N THR A 175 -13.23 17.93 14.88
CA THR A 175 -14.21 16.90 14.50
C THR A 175 -14.88 16.33 15.74
N ILE A 176 -16.15 15.92 15.61
CA ILE A 176 -16.94 15.34 16.69
C ILE A 176 -17.48 13.98 16.21
N ASP A 177 -17.26 12.92 16.98
CA ASP A 177 -17.77 11.58 16.66
C ASP A 177 -19.23 11.35 17.11
N GLU A 178 -19.81 10.22 16.73
CA GLU A 178 -21.20 9.84 17.06
C GLU A 178 -21.46 9.71 18.57
N LYS A 179 -20.41 9.54 19.38
CA LYS A 179 -20.46 9.47 20.85
C LYS A 179 -20.23 10.84 21.51
N GLY A 180 -19.98 11.87 20.70
CA GLY A 180 -19.69 13.23 21.14
C GLY A 180 -18.21 13.50 21.45
N ASN A 181 -17.28 12.58 21.16
CA ASN A 181 -15.84 12.77 21.36
C ASN A 181 -15.27 13.77 20.37
N ILE A 182 -14.34 14.59 20.84
CA ILE A 182 -13.85 15.74 20.07
C ILE A 182 -12.38 15.51 19.74
N THR A 183 -12.05 15.55 18.46
CA THR A 183 -10.66 15.49 17.99
C THR A 183 -10.28 16.84 17.40
N TYR A 184 -9.18 17.40 17.90
CA TYR A 184 -8.54 18.58 17.32
C TYR A 184 -7.29 18.12 16.56
N THR A 185 -7.27 18.34 15.26
CA THR A 185 -6.13 18.01 14.39
C THR A 185 -5.39 19.28 14.02
N LEU A 186 -4.08 19.33 14.30
CA LEU A 186 -3.18 20.40 13.84
C LEU A 186 -2.23 19.84 12.80
N THR A 187 -2.29 20.37 11.59
CA THR A 187 -1.38 19.97 10.53
C THR A 187 -0.15 20.87 10.51
N TRP A 188 1.02 20.28 10.60
CA TRP A 188 2.32 20.89 10.33
C TRP A 188 2.74 20.63 8.89
N THR A 189 3.03 21.67 8.13
CA THR A 189 3.44 21.54 6.73
C THR A 189 4.94 21.77 6.61
N PHE A 190 5.66 20.83 6.00
CA PHE A 190 7.05 21.00 5.64
C PHE A 190 7.16 21.49 4.21
N GLU A 191 7.65 22.71 4.04
CA GLU A 191 7.92 23.29 2.74
C GLU A 191 9.40 23.09 2.39
N GLU A 192 9.66 22.29 1.36
CA GLU A 192 11.01 22.13 0.83
C GLU A 192 11.47 23.40 0.10
N VAL A 193 12.75 23.76 0.29
CA VAL A 193 13.38 24.81 -0.50
C VAL A 193 13.41 24.34 -1.95
N LYS A 194 12.59 24.98 -2.80
CA LYS A 194 12.58 24.72 -4.23
C LYS A 194 13.98 25.00 -4.80
N LYS A 195 14.65 23.97 -5.30
CA LYS A 195 15.87 24.15 -6.06
C LYS A 195 15.50 24.62 -7.46
N ASP A 196 16.11 25.71 -7.90
CA ASP A 196 15.97 26.18 -9.27
C ASP A 196 16.36 25.06 -10.24
N LYS A 197 15.51 24.90 -11.24
CA LYS A 197 15.61 23.93 -12.33
C LYS A 197 16.95 24.12 -13.05
N PRO A 198 17.77 23.08 -13.27
CA PRO A 198 18.92 23.24 -14.16
C PRO A 198 18.40 23.55 -15.56
N THR A 199 18.85 24.68 -16.10
CA THR A 199 18.64 25.05 -17.50
C THR A 199 19.25 23.96 -18.37
N PRO A 200 18.53 23.43 -19.38
CA PRO A 200 19.04 22.36 -20.23
C PRO A 200 20.30 22.82 -20.96
N SER A 201 21.36 22.02 -20.91
CA SER A 201 22.56 22.25 -21.72
C SER A 201 22.19 22.16 -23.20
N LYS A 202 22.49 23.24 -23.93
CA LYS A 202 22.36 23.41 -25.37
C LYS A 202 23.00 22.22 -26.12
N PRO A 203 22.31 21.61 -27.11
CA PRO A 203 22.86 20.51 -27.89
C PRO A 203 24.04 21.01 -28.74
N SER A 204 25.15 20.29 -28.70
CA SER A 204 26.30 20.51 -29.58
C SER A 204 25.94 20.16 -31.02
N LYS A 205 26.37 21.03 -31.95
CA LYS A 205 26.13 21.00 -33.39
C LYS A 205 26.56 19.66 -34.05
N PRO A 206 25.91 19.21 -35.15
CA PRO A 206 26.15 17.90 -35.74
C PRO A 206 27.52 17.83 -36.43
N SER A 207 28.28 16.79 -36.12
CA SER A 207 29.34 16.29 -37.00
C SER A 207 28.72 15.47 -38.13
N THR A 208 29.34 15.57 -39.30
CA THR A 208 29.04 15.03 -40.63
C THR A 208 28.57 13.56 -40.68
N PRO A 209 27.81 13.18 -41.73
CA PRO A 209 27.02 11.95 -41.74
C PRO A 209 27.94 10.73 -41.81
N THR A 210 27.88 9.91 -40.78
CA THR A 210 28.35 8.52 -40.84
C THR A 210 27.13 7.63 -40.90
N THR A 211 27.14 6.73 -41.87
CA THR A 211 26.23 5.60 -42.18
C THR A 211 25.42 5.08 -40.98
N PRO A 212 24.11 4.76 -41.13
CA PRO A 212 23.28 4.31 -40.00
C PRO A 212 23.80 2.98 -39.45
N SER A 213 24.39 3.02 -38.26
CA SER A 213 24.80 1.84 -37.50
C SER A 213 24.63 2.11 -36.00
N THR A 214 23.41 1.98 -35.48
CA THR A 214 23.22 1.71 -34.06
C THR A 214 22.06 0.75 -33.88
N THR A 215 22.41 -0.51 -33.73
CA THR A 215 21.56 -1.57 -33.22
C THR A 215 20.89 -1.16 -31.90
N ASP A 216 19.57 -1.32 -31.78
CA ASP A 216 18.86 -1.08 -30.52
C ASP A 216 19.32 -2.12 -29.49
N ARG A 217 20.05 -1.72 -28.44
CA ARG A 217 20.64 -2.63 -27.43
C ARG A 217 20.32 -2.15 -26.01
N VAL A 218 20.12 -3.08 -25.09
CA VAL A 218 19.98 -2.81 -23.66
C VAL A 218 20.96 -3.71 -22.90
N HIS A 219 21.91 -3.11 -22.20
CA HIS A 219 22.92 -3.86 -21.46
C HIS A 219 23.53 -3.05 -20.33
N GLY A 220 24.00 -3.75 -19.30
CA GLY A 220 24.90 -3.20 -18.29
C GLY A 220 26.25 -3.92 -18.29
N LYS A 221 27.11 -3.61 -17.32
CA LYS A 221 28.40 -4.29 -17.12
C LYS A 221 28.24 -5.72 -16.61
N ASN A 222 27.11 -6.02 -16.00
CA ASN A 222 26.74 -7.33 -15.49
C ASN A 222 25.21 -7.47 -15.46
N ARG A 223 24.69 -8.65 -15.09
CA ARG A 223 23.24 -8.93 -15.07
C ARG A 223 22.41 -7.99 -14.18
N ILE A 224 22.97 -7.53 -13.06
CA ILE A 224 22.28 -6.58 -12.16
C ILE A 224 22.11 -5.25 -12.89
N GLU A 225 23.17 -4.77 -13.53
CA GLU A 225 23.13 -3.52 -14.29
C GLU A 225 22.27 -3.65 -15.56
N THR A 226 22.29 -4.80 -16.25
CA THR A 226 21.38 -5.06 -17.38
C THR A 226 19.92 -4.98 -16.94
N ALA A 227 19.54 -5.56 -15.79
CA ALA A 227 18.18 -5.45 -15.25
C ALA A 227 17.80 -4.00 -14.92
N ILE A 228 18.75 -3.20 -14.41
CA ILE A 228 18.56 -1.76 -14.15
C ILE A 228 18.39 -0.98 -15.47
N GLU A 229 19.18 -1.26 -16.50
CA GLU A 229 19.05 -0.58 -17.79
C GLU A 229 17.74 -0.95 -18.52
N ILE A 230 17.27 -2.20 -18.36
CA ILE A 230 15.92 -2.60 -18.78
C ILE A 230 14.87 -1.78 -18.03
N SER A 231 15.00 -1.66 -16.70
CA SER A 231 14.10 -0.85 -15.88
C SER A 231 14.07 0.61 -16.35
N LYS A 232 15.22 1.26 -16.50
CA LYS A 232 15.31 2.66 -16.99
C LYS A 232 14.68 2.86 -18.37
N LYS A 233 14.87 1.91 -19.28
CA LYS A 233 14.37 2.03 -20.65
C LYS A 233 12.85 1.86 -20.74
N TYR A 234 12.27 0.93 -19.99
CA TYR A 234 10.88 0.54 -20.15
C TYR A 234 9.95 1.01 -19.03
N PHE A 235 10.50 1.50 -17.92
CA PHE A 235 9.74 1.98 -16.76
C PHE A 235 10.21 3.39 -16.36
N GLY A 236 9.39 4.39 -16.68
CA GLY A 236 9.62 5.76 -16.18
C GLY A 236 9.48 5.82 -14.65
N GLN A 237 8.40 5.22 -14.15
CA GLN A 237 8.07 5.04 -12.73
C GLN A 237 7.44 3.65 -12.52
N ALA A 238 7.49 3.14 -11.30
CA ALA A 238 6.78 1.93 -10.90
C ALA A 238 6.41 2.01 -9.42
N GLU A 239 5.17 1.68 -9.05
CA GLU A 239 4.74 1.61 -7.65
C GLU A 239 5.44 0.46 -6.92
N ARG A 240 5.61 -0.66 -7.62
CA ARG A 240 6.19 -1.90 -7.12
C ARG A 240 7.41 -2.34 -7.92
N VAL A 241 8.37 -2.94 -7.24
CA VAL A 241 9.47 -3.70 -7.86
C VAL A 241 9.43 -5.16 -7.44
N ILE A 242 9.89 -6.05 -8.32
CA ILE A 242 10.15 -7.44 -7.98
C ILE A 242 11.65 -7.65 -7.85
N ILE A 243 12.08 -8.20 -6.72
CA ILE A 243 13.47 -8.51 -6.42
C ILE A 243 13.67 -10.02 -6.45
N VAL A 244 14.65 -10.46 -7.23
CA VAL A 244 15.05 -11.86 -7.32
C VAL A 244 16.57 -11.96 -7.13
N ASP A 245 17.03 -13.11 -6.65
CA ASP A 245 18.47 -13.40 -6.60
C ASP A 245 19.06 -13.44 -8.02
N ALA A 246 20.19 -12.76 -8.18
CA ALA A 246 20.96 -12.72 -9.42
C ALA A 246 21.51 -14.11 -9.80
N SER A 247 21.58 -15.06 -8.86
CA SER A 247 22.10 -16.42 -9.07
C SER A 247 21.04 -17.53 -9.13
N ASN A 248 19.79 -17.26 -8.70
CA ASN A 248 18.71 -18.26 -8.65
C ASN A 248 17.63 -18.01 -9.72
N PHE A 249 17.86 -18.56 -10.90
CA PHE A 249 17.09 -18.33 -12.14
C PHE A 249 15.64 -18.86 -12.18
N PRO A 250 15.29 -20.00 -11.58
CA PRO A 250 13.93 -20.57 -11.67
C PRO A 250 12.86 -19.60 -11.15
N ASP A 251 13.22 -18.84 -10.11
CA ASP A 251 12.34 -17.90 -9.44
C ASP A 251 12.03 -16.68 -10.33
N ALA A 252 13.04 -16.17 -11.06
CA ALA A 252 12.88 -15.05 -11.99
C ALA A 252 11.99 -15.43 -13.19
N MET A 253 12.11 -16.67 -13.67
CA MET A 253 11.26 -17.17 -14.74
C MET A 253 9.80 -17.22 -14.28
N ALA A 254 9.52 -17.85 -13.14
CA ALA A 254 8.17 -17.92 -12.58
C ALA A 254 7.57 -16.54 -12.29
N ALA A 255 8.42 -15.57 -11.92
CA ALA A 255 8.01 -14.19 -11.65
C ALA A 255 7.48 -13.42 -12.85
N SER A 256 7.80 -13.81 -14.10
CA SER A 256 7.57 -12.97 -15.28
C SER A 256 6.10 -12.54 -15.43
N ALA A 257 5.17 -13.47 -15.27
CA ALA A 257 3.74 -13.16 -15.39
C ALA A 257 3.21 -12.31 -14.24
N LEU A 258 3.69 -12.57 -13.02
CA LEU A 258 3.37 -11.76 -11.83
C LEU A 258 3.90 -10.33 -11.96
N ALA A 259 5.15 -10.17 -12.41
CA ALA A 259 5.78 -8.87 -12.65
C ALA A 259 4.98 -8.01 -13.64
N LYS A 260 4.58 -8.60 -14.76
CA LYS A 260 3.74 -7.90 -15.75
C LYS A 260 2.41 -7.50 -15.15
N GLN A 261 1.75 -8.39 -14.43
CA GLN A 261 0.45 -8.10 -13.82
C GLN A 261 0.55 -6.97 -12.79
N LEU A 262 1.63 -6.92 -12.02
CA LEU A 262 1.91 -5.86 -11.05
C LEU A 262 2.52 -4.59 -11.67
N LYS A 263 2.72 -4.56 -12.99
CA LYS A 263 3.41 -3.47 -13.71
C LYS A 263 4.78 -3.13 -13.09
N ALA A 264 5.48 -4.16 -12.61
CA ALA A 264 6.71 -4.03 -11.86
C ALA A 264 7.90 -4.53 -12.70
N PRO A 265 9.04 -3.80 -12.73
CA PRO A 265 10.27 -4.34 -13.26
C PRO A 265 10.82 -5.44 -12.34
N ILE A 266 11.52 -6.41 -12.93
CA ILE A 266 12.33 -7.38 -12.20
C ILE A 266 13.73 -6.79 -12.06
N LEU A 267 14.18 -6.57 -10.82
CA LEU A 267 15.54 -6.20 -10.48
C LEU A 267 16.24 -7.37 -9.79
N LEU A 268 17.56 -7.45 -9.94
CA LEU A 268 18.36 -8.55 -9.43
C LEU A 268 19.24 -8.08 -8.27
N THR A 269 19.33 -8.86 -7.20
CA THR A 269 20.22 -8.61 -6.07
C THR A 269 21.14 -9.79 -5.81
N ASN A 270 22.27 -9.57 -5.14
CA ASN A 270 23.04 -10.68 -4.57
C ASN A 270 22.36 -11.18 -3.29
N SER A 271 22.53 -12.46 -2.97
CA SER A 271 21.79 -13.11 -1.88
C SER A 271 22.01 -12.49 -0.50
N ASN A 272 23.22 -12.02 -0.21
CA ASN A 272 23.59 -11.56 1.14
C ASN A 272 23.35 -10.07 1.38
N ASN A 273 23.24 -9.24 0.34
CA ASN A 273 23.10 -7.78 0.46
C ASN A 273 22.43 -7.17 -0.77
N LEU A 274 21.63 -6.12 -0.53
CA LEU A 274 21.06 -5.27 -1.57
C LEU A 274 22.17 -4.47 -2.26
N ASP A 275 22.32 -4.68 -3.58
CA ASP A 275 23.24 -3.88 -4.39
C ASP A 275 22.80 -2.40 -4.36
N SER A 276 23.74 -1.50 -4.06
CA SER A 276 23.47 -0.06 -3.98
C SER A 276 22.87 0.53 -5.28
N ARG A 277 23.20 -0.05 -6.44
CA ARG A 277 22.64 0.36 -7.74
C ARG A 277 21.17 -0.03 -7.85
N VAL A 278 20.78 -1.17 -7.31
CA VAL A 278 19.39 -1.61 -7.23
C VAL A 278 18.62 -0.69 -6.29
N ALA A 279 19.17 -0.38 -5.13
CA ALA A 279 18.58 0.59 -4.21
C ALA A 279 18.39 1.98 -4.85
N ALA A 280 19.34 2.43 -5.68
CA ALA A 280 19.20 3.66 -6.44
C ALA A 280 18.11 3.57 -7.52
N GLU A 281 17.97 2.43 -8.19
CA GLU A 281 16.94 2.22 -9.20
C GLU A 281 15.53 2.15 -8.59
N ILE A 282 15.36 1.49 -7.45
CA ILE A 282 14.08 1.49 -6.69
C ILE A 282 13.67 2.93 -6.36
N LYS A 283 14.63 3.76 -5.91
CA LYS A 283 14.39 5.20 -5.67
C LYS A 283 14.03 5.95 -6.95
N ARG A 284 14.75 5.72 -8.05
CA ARG A 284 14.51 6.38 -9.34
C ARG A 284 13.09 6.09 -9.85
N LEU A 285 12.62 4.86 -9.68
CA LEU A 285 11.27 4.43 -10.05
C LEU A 285 10.17 5.06 -9.18
N GLY A 286 10.51 5.60 -8.00
CA GLY A 286 9.52 6.01 -7.01
C GLY A 286 8.77 4.82 -6.38
N ALA A 287 9.38 3.63 -6.44
CA ALA A 287 8.76 2.41 -5.93
C ALA A 287 8.68 2.44 -4.41
N HIS A 288 7.50 2.13 -3.89
CA HIS A 288 7.20 2.08 -2.46
C HIS A 288 6.57 0.75 -2.04
N ASN A 289 6.52 -0.23 -2.95
CA ASN A 289 6.24 -1.62 -2.65
C ASN A 289 7.33 -2.52 -3.22
N VAL A 290 7.73 -3.52 -2.46
CA VAL A 290 8.78 -4.47 -2.83
C VAL A 290 8.25 -5.88 -2.65
N THR A 291 8.35 -6.68 -3.72
CA THR A 291 8.09 -8.12 -3.65
C THR A 291 9.38 -8.87 -3.90
N VAL A 292 9.80 -9.68 -2.94
CA VAL A 292 10.91 -10.63 -3.07
C VAL A 292 10.37 -11.98 -3.50
N ILE A 293 10.95 -12.56 -4.55
CA ILE A 293 10.66 -13.94 -4.96
C ILE A 293 11.91 -14.79 -4.69
N GLY A 294 11.71 -15.84 -3.89
CA GLY A 294 12.78 -16.72 -3.43
C GLY A 294 12.93 -16.73 -1.91
N GLY A 295 13.42 -17.87 -1.40
CA GLY A 295 13.62 -18.10 0.02
C GLY A 295 14.80 -17.31 0.61
N LYS A 296 15.06 -17.50 1.90
CA LYS A 296 16.15 -16.82 2.63
C LYS A 296 17.55 -17.15 2.08
N SER A 297 17.72 -18.33 1.50
CA SER A 297 18.97 -18.73 0.83
C SER A 297 19.22 -17.97 -0.48
N SER A 298 18.16 -17.51 -1.15
CA SER A 298 18.23 -16.73 -2.38
C SER A 298 18.32 -15.23 -2.09
N VAL A 299 17.46 -14.72 -1.19
CA VAL A 299 17.50 -13.32 -0.73
C VAL A 299 17.43 -13.34 0.77
N SER A 300 18.55 -13.08 1.43
CA SER A 300 18.70 -13.13 2.89
C SER A 300 17.79 -12.15 3.63
N ASP A 301 17.61 -12.37 4.93
CA ASP A 301 16.90 -11.42 5.80
C ASP A 301 17.65 -10.09 5.89
N GLY A 302 18.99 -10.09 5.76
CA GLY A 302 19.79 -8.86 5.67
C GLY A 302 19.44 -8.01 4.45
N ALA A 303 19.34 -8.64 3.27
CA ALA A 303 18.89 -7.96 2.06
C ALA A 303 17.42 -7.49 2.19
N LEU A 304 16.55 -8.29 2.79
CA LEU A 304 15.15 -7.92 3.02
C LEU A 304 15.01 -6.72 3.98
N ASN A 305 15.83 -6.65 5.03
CA ASN A 305 15.89 -5.51 5.94
C ASN A 305 16.43 -4.23 5.27
N GLN A 306 17.26 -4.35 4.24
CA GLN A 306 17.68 -3.20 3.43
C GLN A 306 16.56 -2.76 2.47
N LEU A 307 15.81 -3.72 1.93
CA LEU A 307 14.67 -3.48 1.06
C LEU A 307 13.46 -2.86 1.78
N SER A 308 13.25 -3.17 3.06
CA SER A 308 12.13 -2.61 3.85
C SER A 308 12.17 -1.08 3.98
N LYS A 309 13.34 -0.47 3.75
CA LYS A 309 13.48 1.00 3.66
C LYS A 309 12.72 1.60 2.48
N PHE A 310 12.33 0.77 1.51
CA PHE A 310 11.57 1.14 0.32
C PHE A 310 10.13 0.65 0.37
N ASP A 311 9.71 -0.10 1.38
CA ASP A 311 8.34 -0.60 1.50
C ASP A 311 7.79 -0.32 2.89
N LYS A 312 6.91 0.68 2.98
CA LYS A 312 6.29 1.12 4.24
C LYS A 312 5.29 0.10 4.80
N ASP A 313 4.74 -0.76 3.94
CA ASP A 313 3.73 -1.76 4.30
C ASP A 313 4.37 -3.15 4.55
N GLY A 314 5.69 -3.23 4.36
CA GLY A 314 6.50 -4.42 4.57
C GLY A 314 6.77 -5.20 3.28
N VAL A 315 8.00 -5.69 3.13
CA VAL A 315 8.43 -6.44 1.95
C VAL A 315 7.65 -7.77 1.86
N GLU A 316 6.87 -7.94 0.79
CA GLU A 316 6.20 -9.21 0.50
C GLU A 316 7.22 -10.24 0.04
N ARG A 317 7.35 -11.37 0.74
CA ARG A 317 8.17 -12.51 0.30
C ARG A 317 7.29 -13.63 -0.22
N ILE A 318 7.52 -14.05 -1.46
CA ILE A 318 6.89 -15.21 -2.09
C ILE A 318 7.97 -16.28 -2.27
N SER A 319 7.87 -17.36 -1.50
CA SER A 319 8.87 -18.42 -1.51
C SER A 319 8.31 -19.76 -1.04
N GLY A 320 8.93 -20.85 -1.48
CA GLY A 320 8.76 -22.19 -0.93
C GLY A 320 10.10 -22.81 -0.54
N LYS A 321 10.08 -24.08 -0.11
CA LYS A 321 11.30 -24.81 0.28
C LYS A 321 12.25 -25.09 -0.89
N ASP A 322 11.70 -25.10 -2.11
CA ASP A 322 12.42 -25.34 -3.35
C ASP A 322 11.80 -24.50 -4.49
N ARG A 323 12.37 -24.63 -5.70
CA ARG A 323 11.90 -23.92 -6.90
C ARG A 323 10.49 -24.30 -7.32
N TYR A 324 10.07 -25.54 -7.04
CA TYR A 324 8.75 -26.03 -7.42
C TYR A 324 7.69 -25.38 -6.53
N GLU A 325 7.89 -25.41 -5.22
CA GLU A 325 7.01 -24.74 -4.28
C GLU A 325 7.02 -23.22 -4.45
N THR A 326 8.17 -22.60 -4.75
CA THR A 326 8.22 -21.16 -5.08
C THR A 326 7.37 -20.84 -6.31
N SER A 327 7.47 -21.63 -7.39
CA SER A 327 6.64 -21.44 -8.59
C SER A 327 5.14 -21.63 -8.29
N ALA A 328 4.78 -22.57 -7.42
CA ALA A 328 3.40 -22.75 -6.93
C ALA A 328 2.90 -21.53 -6.16
N GLN A 329 3.71 -20.94 -5.26
CA GLN A 329 3.34 -19.75 -4.51
C GLN A 329 3.17 -18.52 -5.42
N VAL A 330 4.05 -18.34 -6.41
CA VAL A 330 3.91 -17.29 -7.41
C VAL A 330 2.63 -17.48 -8.22
N ALA A 331 2.30 -18.72 -8.60
CA ALA A 331 1.07 -19.05 -9.32
C ALA A 331 -0.19 -18.72 -8.52
N ARG A 332 -0.24 -19.10 -7.23
CA ARG A 332 -1.32 -18.74 -6.31
C ARG A 332 -1.48 -17.23 -6.17
N ARG A 333 -0.36 -16.51 -6.02
CA ARG A 333 -0.38 -15.05 -5.91
C ARG A 333 -0.92 -14.39 -7.17
N LEU A 334 -0.47 -14.85 -8.35
CA LEU A 334 -0.96 -14.35 -9.63
C LEU A 334 -2.46 -14.61 -9.79
N ALA A 335 -2.92 -15.83 -9.54
CA ALA A 335 -4.34 -16.20 -9.62
C ALA A 335 -5.21 -15.35 -8.67
N LYS A 336 -4.73 -15.08 -7.45
CA LYS A 336 -5.41 -14.21 -6.48
C LYS A 336 -5.56 -12.76 -6.97
N ILE A 337 -4.59 -12.24 -7.73
CA ILE A 337 -4.65 -10.86 -8.27
C ILE A 337 -5.54 -10.78 -9.50
N THR A 338 -5.42 -11.75 -10.40
CA THR A 338 -6.07 -11.67 -11.72
C THR A 338 -7.49 -12.20 -11.71
N GLY A 339 -7.82 -13.10 -10.78
CA GLY A 339 -9.01 -13.97 -10.88
C GLY A 339 -8.97 -14.91 -12.10
N LYS A 340 -7.92 -14.85 -12.92
CA LYS A 340 -7.74 -15.70 -14.09
C LYS A 340 -7.27 -17.06 -13.62
N THR A 341 -8.18 -18.02 -13.69
CA THR A 341 -7.95 -19.44 -13.42
C THR A 341 -8.11 -20.23 -14.73
N GLY A 342 -7.69 -21.49 -14.74
CA GLY A 342 -7.99 -22.39 -15.86
C GLY A 342 -6.86 -22.71 -16.83
N HIS A 343 -5.82 -21.87 -16.97
CA HIS A 343 -4.66 -22.18 -17.84
C HIS A 343 -3.33 -21.89 -17.15
N ALA A 344 -2.36 -22.79 -17.25
CA ALA A 344 -0.99 -22.60 -16.76
C ALA A 344 0.06 -23.02 -17.79
N VAL A 345 1.28 -22.51 -17.64
CA VAL A 345 2.45 -22.96 -18.38
C VAL A 345 3.20 -23.99 -17.55
N ILE A 346 3.53 -25.13 -18.13
CA ILE A 346 4.35 -26.18 -17.51
C ILE A 346 5.75 -26.13 -18.13
N ALA A 347 6.77 -25.99 -17.28
CA ALA A 347 8.16 -25.98 -17.69
C ALA A 347 9.01 -26.87 -16.76
N SER A 348 10.14 -27.37 -17.27
CA SER A 348 11.07 -28.13 -16.44
C SER A 348 11.75 -27.22 -15.42
N GLY A 349 11.76 -27.66 -14.16
CA GLY A 349 12.59 -27.07 -13.10
C GLY A 349 14.01 -27.64 -13.05
N GLU A 350 14.36 -28.53 -13.99
CA GLU A 350 15.67 -29.21 -14.06
C GLU A 350 16.45 -28.78 -15.31
N VAL A 351 15.76 -28.63 -16.44
CA VAL A 351 16.32 -28.23 -17.74
C VAL A 351 15.73 -26.88 -18.16
N PHE A 352 16.50 -25.81 -17.95
CA PHE A 352 16.00 -24.44 -18.14
C PHE A 352 16.07 -23.92 -19.57
N ALA A 353 16.92 -24.52 -20.41
CA ALA A 353 17.25 -24.02 -21.73
C ALA A 353 16.01 -23.77 -22.60
N ASP A 354 15.03 -24.66 -22.53
CA ASP A 354 13.78 -24.58 -23.29
C ASP A 354 12.82 -23.50 -22.78
N ALA A 355 12.89 -23.15 -21.50
CA ALA A 355 11.92 -22.27 -20.86
C ALA A 355 12.37 -20.79 -20.82
N LEU A 356 13.61 -20.48 -21.19
CA LEU A 356 14.16 -19.12 -21.11
C LEU A 356 13.33 -18.06 -21.85
N ALA A 357 12.72 -18.45 -22.97
CA ALA A 357 11.94 -17.56 -23.82
C ALA A 357 10.44 -17.52 -23.46
N VAL A 358 10.00 -18.27 -22.44
CA VAL A 358 8.55 -18.39 -22.14
C VAL A 358 7.98 -17.18 -21.39
N GLY A 359 8.84 -16.41 -20.71
CA GLY A 359 8.44 -15.27 -19.88
C GLY A 359 7.44 -14.33 -20.57
N PRO A 360 7.73 -13.80 -21.79
CA PRO A 360 6.83 -12.95 -22.54
C PRO A 360 5.47 -13.57 -22.86
N TYR A 361 5.44 -14.84 -23.26
CA TYR A 361 4.20 -15.54 -23.59
C TYR A 361 3.32 -15.69 -22.33
N ALA A 362 3.90 -16.21 -21.24
CA ALA A 362 3.20 -16.36 -19.98
C ALA A 362 2.72 -15.00 -19.43
N ALA A 363 3.55 -13.96 -19.51
CA ALA A 363 3.24 -12.62 -19.04
C ALA A 363 2.16 -11.92 -19.87
N ARG A 364 2.17 -12.08 -21.19
CA ARG A 364 1.12 -11.52 -22.05
C ARG A 364 -0.24 -12.10 -21.70
N GLU A 365 -0.34 -13.44 -21.68
CA GLU A 365 -1.57 -14.16 -21.38
C GLU A 365 -2.03 -13.98 -19.91
N GLY A 366 -1.07 -13.80 -19.01
CA GLY A 366 -1.29 -13.82 -17.57
C GLY A 366 -1.38 -15.25 -17.03
N TYR A 367 -0.71 -16.21 -17.68
CA TYR A 367 -0.65 -17.60 -17.25
C TYR A 367 0.48 -17.78 -16.23
N PRO A 368 0.22 -18.44 -15.08
CA PRO A 368 1.28 -18.82 -14.16
C PRO A 368 2.22 -19.84 -14.79
N ILE A 369 3.51 -19.74 -14.48
CA ILE A 369 4.52 -20.75 -14.86
C ILE A 369 4.72 -21.68 -13.65
N LEU A 370 4.40 -22.95 -13.82
CA LEU A 370 4.58 -24.01 -12.84
C LEU A 370 5.74 -24.89 -13.26
N LEU A 371 6.70 -25.08 -12.35
CA LEU A 371 7.88 -25.90 -12.60
C LEU A 371 7.61 -27.35 -12.21
N VAL A 372 8.03 -28.30 -13.03
CA VAL A 372 7.92 -29.74 -12.76
C VAL A 372 9.27 -30.44 -12.91
N LYS A 373 9.40 -31.64 -12.35
CA LYS A 373 10.53 -32.52 -12.67
C LYS A 373 10.30 -33.16 -14.03
N SER A 374 11.34 -33.68 -14.69
CA SER A 374 11.21 -34.25 -16.04
C SER A 374 10.16 -35.37 -16.12
N ASN A 375 10.01 -36.18 -15.07
CA ASN A 375 9.13 -37.36 -15.05
C ASN A 375 8.09 -37.39 -13.92
N SER A 376 7.99 -36.34 -13.09
CA SER A 376 7.05 -36.32 -11.96
C SER A 376 6.54 -34.91 -11.64
N ILE A 377 5.30 -34.83 -11.16
CA ILE A 377 4.69 -33.58 -10.67
C ILE A 377 4.97 -33.51 -9.16
N PRO A 378 5.77 -32.55 -8.67
CA PRO A 378 5.89 -32.32 -7.24
C PRO A 378 4.53 -32.02 -6.60
N LYS A 379 4.30 -32.50 -5.38
CA LYS A 379 3.01 -32.31 -4.69
C LYS A 379 2.57 -30.84 -4.61
N SER A 380 3.50 -29.92 -4.37
CA SER A 380 3.21 -28.47 -4.33
C SER A 380 2.61 -27.95 -5.64
N ILE A 381 2.94 -28.56 -6.77
CA ILE A 381 2.45 -28.20 -8.10
C ILE A 381 1.09 -28.81 -8.36
N SER A 382 0.89 -30.10 -8.03
CA SER A 382 -0.44 -30.73 -8.18
C SER A 382 -1.49 -30.06 -7.29
N ASP A 383 -1.10 -29.67 -6.07
CA ASP A 383 -1.95 -28.92 -5.15
C ASP A 383 -2.29 -27.54 -5.75
N ALA A 384 -1.28 -26.80 -6.25
CA ALA A 384 -1.51 -25.51 -6.89
C ALA A 384 -2.41 -25.60 -8.13
N ILE A 385 -2.22 -26.59 -9.00
CA ILE A 385 -3.08 -26.86 -10.17
C ILE A 385 -4.54 -27.00 -9.73
N THR A 386 -4.79 -27.71 -8.64
CA THR A 386 -6.13 -27.95 -8.10
C THR A 386 -6.70 -26.68 -7.47
N GLU A 387 -5.95 -26.04 -6.57
CA GLU A 387 -6.37 -24.86 -5.81
C GLU A 387 -6.70 -23.66 -6.71
N ILE A 388 -5.86 -23.38 -7.72
CA ILE A 388 -6.08 -22.26 -8.64
C ILE A 388 -6.93 -22.67 -9.87
N GLY A 389 -7.48 -23.89 -9.86
CA GLY A 389 -8.43 -24.37 -10.85
C GLY A 389 -7.88 -24.49 -12.27
N VAL A 390 -6.61 -24.88 -12.45
CA VAL A 390 -6.01 -25.09 -13.79
C VAL A 390 -6.68 -26.29 -14.48
N LYS A 391 -7.24 -26.05 -15.67
CA LYS A 391 -7.91 -27.07 -16.49
C LYS A 391 -7.14 -27.39 -17.77
N LYS A 392 -6.38 -26.44 -18.27
CA LYS A 392 -5.54 -26.54 -19.46
C LYS A 392 -4.10 -26.17 -19.15
N VAL A 393 -3.17 -26.77 -19.88
CA VAL A 393 -1.75 -26.42 -19.78
C VAL A 393 -1.09 -26.26 -21.14
N SER A 394 -0.16 -25.31 -21.25
CA SER A 394 0.81 -25.27 -22.35
C SER A 394 2.15 -25.77 -21.84
N ILE A 395 2.71 -26.81 -22.47
CA ILE A 395 4.00 -27.37 -22.08
C ILE A 395 5.10 -26.66 -22.86
N VAL A 396 6.19 -26.28 -22.18
CA VAL A 396 7.38 -25.75 -22.82
C VAL A 396 8.55 -26.72 -22.70
N GLY A 397 9.16 -27.00 -23.84
CA GLY A 397 10.29 -27.92 -23.97
C GLY A 397 9.90 -29.28 -24.52
N GLY A 398 10.92 -30.00 -25.01
CA GLY A 398 10.75 -31.33 -25.58
C GLY A 398 10.47 -32.41 -24.54
N TYR A 399 10.36 -33.66 -25.02
CA TYR A 399 10.12 -34.81 -24.14
C TYR A 399 11.28 -35.16 -23.20
N GLY A 400 12.50 -34.64 -23.44
CA GLY A 400 13.60 -34.73 -22.48
C GLY A 400 13.41 -33.82 -21.26
N SER A 401 12.71 -32.71 -21.43
CA SER A 401 12.44 -31.69 -20.39
C SER A 401 11.16 -32.00 -19.62
N VAL A 402 10.11 -32.46 -20.32
CA VAL A 402 8.82 -32.90 -19.76
C VAL A 402 8.39 -34.18 -20.48
N SER A 403 8.52 -35.32 -19.81
CA SER A 403 8.33 -36.64 -20.39
C SER A 403 6.90 -36.90 -20.87
N LYS A 404 6.74 -37.89 -21.76
CA LYS A 404 5.41 -38.37 -22.18
C LYS A 404 4.59 -38.92 -21.03
N SER A 405 5.23 -39.56 -20.05
CA SER A 405 4.53 -40.08 -18.87
C SER A 405 3.99 -38.96 -18.01
N LEU A 406 4.80 -37.90 -17.80
CA LEU A 406 4.38 -36.72 -17.06
C LEU A 406 3.23 -35.98 -17.76
N GLU A 407 3.33 -35.83 -19.08
CA GLU A 407 2.30 -35.16 -19.90
C GLU A 407 0.91 -35.77 -19.68
N LYS A 408 0.83 -37.11 -19.58
CA LYS A 408 -0.43 -37.83 -19.33
C LYS A 408 -1.04 -37.56 -17.95
N SER A 409 -0.22 -37.11 -16.98
CA SER A 409 -0.66 -36.80 -15.62
C SER A 409 -1.04 -35.32 -15.43
N LEU A 410 -0.86 -34.48 -16.46
CA LEU A 410 -1.26 -33.08 -16.43
C LEU A 410 -2.76 -32.92 -16.75
N PRO A 411 -3.34 -31.74 -16.45
CA PRO A 411 -4.62 -31.33 -17.04
C PRO A 411 -4.58 -31.35 -18.57
N VAL A 412 -5.67 -30.94 -19.23
CA VAL A 412 -5.77 -30.94 -20.69
C VAL A 412 -4.59 -30.17 -21.32
N VAL A 413 -3.74 -30.89 -22.05
CA VAL A 413 -2.59 -30.28 -22.72
C VAL A 413 -3.09 -29.57 -23.96
N ALA A 414 -3.13 -28.25 -23.91
CA ALA A 414 -3.62 -27.41 -25.00
C ALA A 414 -2.60 -27.37 -26.15
N GLU A 415 -1.31 -27.29 -25.81
CA GLU A 415 -0.22 -27.27 -26.77
C GLU A 415 1.12 -27.64 -26.11
N ARG A 416 2.08 -28.03 -26.95
CA ARG A 416 3.48 -28.18 -26.57
C ARG A 416 4.32 -27.26 -27.46
N LEU A 417 5.01 -26.31 -26.84
CA LEU A 417 5.94 -25.37 -27.46
C LEU A 417 7.35 -25.94 -27.32
N SER A 418 7.86 -26.57 -28.37
CA SER A 418 9.16 -27.24 -28.34
C SER A 418 9.81 -27.31 -29.71
N GLY A 419 11.13 -27.18 -29.74
CA GLY A 419 11.97 -27.48 -30.90
C GLY A 419 13.03 -28.52 -30.58
N LYS A 420 13.90 -28.83 -31.55
CA LYS A 420 15.02 -29.77 -31.32
C LYS A 420 16.12 -29.15 -30.44
N THR A 421 16.18 -27.83 -30.43
CA THR A 421 17.14 -27.02 -29.67
C THR A 421 16.43 -25.91 -28.90
N ARG A 422 17.11 -25.33 -27.89
CA ARG A 422 16.60 -24.16 -27.16
C ARG A 422 16.24 -22.98 -28.07
N TYR A 423 16.98 -22.85 -29.17
CA TYR A 423 16.77 -21.81 -30.18
C TYR A 423 15.47 -22.04 -30.95
N GLU A 424 15.22 -23.28 -31.37
CA GLU A 424 13.96 -23.67 -32.02
C GLU A 424 12.78 -23.63 -31.06
N THR A 425 12.95 -24.00 -29.78
CA THR A 425 11.91 -23.84 -28.76
C THR A 425 11.53 -22.37 -28.58
N ALA A 426 12.50 -21.45 -28.53
CA ALA A 426 12.23 -20.01 -28.48
C ALA A 426 11.49 -19.50 -29.73
N ILE A 427 11.85 -20.00 -30.92
CA ILE A 427 11.15 -19.70 -32.17
C ILE A 427 9.70 -20.21 -32.12
N GLU A 428 9.43 -21.38 -31.55
CA GLU A 428 8.06 -21.88 -31.44
C GLU A 428 7.21 -21.11 -30.43
N ILE A 429 7.80 -20.70 -29.31
CA ILE A 429 7.15 -19.78 -28.37
C ILE A 429 6.82 -18.45 -29.08
N ALA A 430 7.74 -17.93 -29.90
CA ALA A 430 7.50 -16.71 -30.67
C ALA A 430 6.40 -16.89 -31.73
N SER A 431 6.44 -17.99 -32.48
CA SER A 431 5.58 -18.23 -33.65
C SER A 431 4.14 -18.58 -33.26
N LYS A 432 3.96 -19.39 -32.21
CA LYS A 432 2.62 -19.82 -31.75
C LYS A 432 2.12 -18.92 -30.64
N GLY A 433 2.99 -18.62 -29.69
CA GLY A 433 2.69 -17.73 -28.59
C GLY A 433 2.53 -16.31 -29.07
N LEU A 434 3.52 -15.69 -29.71
CA LEU A 434 3.60 -14.23 -29.94
C LEU A 434 3.46 -13.81 -31.42
N LYS A 435 2.62 -14.54 -32.17
CA LYS A 435 2.47 -14.50 -33.63
C LYS A 435 2.23 -13.14 -34.31
N THR A 436 1.76 -12.13 -33.58
CA THR A 436 1.40 -10.82 -34.13
C THR A 436 2.52 -9.79 -34.01
N SER A 437 3.65 -10.13 -33.40
CA SER A 437 4.74 -9.18 -33.20
C SER A 437 5.57 -8.96 -34.46
N ASN A 438 5.90 -7.71 -34.74
CA ASN A 438 6.95 -7.34 -35.70
C ASN A 438 8.27 -6.96 -35.03
N LYS A 439 8.38 -7.12 -33.70
CA LYS A 439 9.60 -6.79 -32.94
C LYS A 439 10.01 -7.95 -32.07
N ALA A 440 11.31 -8.16 -31.89
CA ALA A 440 11.80 -9.21 -31.01
C ALA A 440 12.95 -8.73 -30.13
N PHE A 441 13.02 -9.29 -28.93
CA PHE A 441 14.25 -9.29 -28.14
C PHE A 441 15.14 -10.43 -28.60
N VAL A 442 16.44 -10.18 -28.73
CA VAL A 442 17.44 -11.23 -28.98
C VAL A 442 18.38 -11.29 -27.79
N ALA A 443 18.51 -12.47 -27.18
CA ALA A 443 19.33 -12.70 -26.00
C ALA A 443 20.17 -13.98 -26.15
N ASN A 444 21.21 -14.10 -25.33
CA ASN A 444 22.08 -15.27 -25.36
C ASN A 444 21.36 -16.51 -24.79
N GLY A 445 21.38 -17.61 -25.54
CA GLY A 445 20.77 -18.89 -25.12
C GLY A 445 21.67 -19.76 -24.25
N GLU A 446 22.97 -19.49 -24.19
CA GLU A 446 24.01 -20.22 -23.44
C GLU A 446 24.33 -19.53 -22.09
N HIS A 447 24.12 -18.21 -22.00
CA HIS A 447 24.23 -17.36 -20.82
C HIS A 447 22.90 -16.64 -20.58
N TRP A 448 22.02 -17.33 -19.86
CA TRP A 448 20.57 -17.15 -19.90
C TRP A 448 19.99 -15.98 -19.09
N MET A 449 20.80 -15.29 -18.28
CA MET A 449 20.30 -14.41 -17.22
C MET A 449 19.66 -13.12 -17.75
N ASP A 450 20.24 -12.56 -18.82
CA ASP A 450 19.76 -11.32 -19.43
C ASP A 450 18.40 -11.52 -20.14
N ALA A 451 18.11 -12.74 -20.59
CA ALA A 451 16.83 -13.10 -21.23
C ALA A 451 15.65 -13.13 -20.23
N LEU A 452 15.88 -13.47 -18.96
CA LEU A 452 14.78 -13.69 -18.02
C LEU A 452 14.18 -12.36 -17.51
N VAL A 453 15.02 -11.36 -17.28
CA VAL A 453 14.60 -10.07 -16.71
C VAL A 453 13.79 -9.20 -17.70
N ILE A 454 13.90 -9.46 -19.00
CA ILE A 454 13.10 -8.78 -20.03
C ILE A 454 11.72 -9.44 -20.25
N GLY A 455 11.48 -10.61 -19.65
CA GLY A 455 10.22 -11.37 -19.79
C GLY A 455 8.94 -10.55 -19.57
N PRO A 456 8.81 -9.79 -18.46
CA PRO A 456 7.64 -8.95 -18.19
C PRO A 456 7.42 -7.89 -19.25
N VAL A 457 8.51 -7.24 -19.70
CA VAL A 457 8.47 -6.21 -20.76
C VAL A 457 8.05 -6.83 -22.09
N GLY A 458 8.56 -8.03 -22.43
CA GLY A 458 8.11 -8.78 -23.59
C GLY A 458 6.60 -9.06 -23.55
N GLY A 459 6.07 -9.40 -22.39
CA GLY A 459 4.62 -9.56 -22.20
C GLY A 459 3.83 -8.25 -22.34
N MET A 460 4.38 -7.12 -21.90
CA MET A 460 3.76 -5.79 -22.04
C MET A 460 3.74 -5.29 -23.49
N LEU A 461 4.84 -5.51 -24.21
CA LEU A 461 5.03 -5.02 -25.59
C LEU A 461 4.60 -6.04 -26.65
N ASN A 462 4.12 -7.22 -26.24
CA ASN A 462 3.88 -8.36 -27.13
C ASN A 462 5.13 -8.68 -27.98
N MET A 463 6.31 -8.68 -27.36
CA MET A 463 7.60 -8.94 -28.01
C MET A 463 8.16 -10.29 -27.52
N PRO A 464 8.38 -11.28 -28.42
CA PRO A 464 9.08 -12.50 -28.07
C PRO A 464 10.53 -12.28 -27.71
N ILE A 465 11.08 -13.22 -26.94
CA ILE A 465 12.52 -13.41 -26.80
C ILE A 465 12.92 -14.52 -27.76
N LEU A 466 13.86 -14.21 -28.66
CA LEU A 466 14.56 -15.16 -29.49
C LEU A 466 15.97 -15.36 -28.92
N LEU A 467 16.48 -16.59 -29.03
CA LEU A 467 17.77 -16.96 -28.46
C LEU A 467 18.82 -17.13 -29.54
N THR A 468 20.06 -16.76 -29.22
CA THR A 468 21.23 -16.89 -30.10
C THR A 468 22.47 -17.34 -29.33
N GLN A 469 23.51 -17.77 -30.04
CA GLN A 469 24.86 -17.85 -29.45
C GLN A 469 25.50 -16.46 -29.48
N ALA A 470 26.58 -16.26 -28.71
CA ALA A 470 27.22 -14.95 -28.58
C ALA A 470 27.72 -14.39 -29.93
N ASN A 471 28.34 -15.24 -30.75
CA ASN A 471 29.09 -14.82 -31.94
C ASN A 471 28.56 -15.41 -33.27
N SER A 472 27.42 -16.11 -33.22
CA SER A 472 26.80 -16.72 -34.39
C SER A 472 25.30 -16.91 -34.17
N ALA A 473 24.46 -16.43 -35.09
CA ALA A 473 23.05 -16.79 -35.05
C ALA A 473 22.88 -18.25 -35.50
N PRO A 474 22.06 -19.07 -34.83
CA PRO A 474 21.68 -20.37 -35.38
C PRO A 474 20.98 -20.22 -36.74
N LYS A 475 21.20 -21.17 -37.66
CA LYS A 475 20.53 -21.13 -38.98
C LYS A 475 19.00 -21.05 -38.83
N SER A 476 18.43 -21.80 -37.89
CA SER A 476 17.01 -21.77 -37.58
C SER A 476 16.51 -20.37 -37.20
N LEU A 477 17.29 -19.61 -36.44
CA LEU A 477 16.95 -18.23 -36.08
C LEU A 477 16.98 -17.30 -37.29
N ARG A 478 18.05 -17.35 -38.10
CA ARG A 478 18.15 -16.53 -39.32
C ARG A 478 17.00 -16.82 -40.28
N ASP A 479 16.74 -18.11 -40.53
CA ASP A 479 15.63 -18.54 -41.40
C ASP A 479 14.27 -18.09 -40.86
N HIS A 480 14.08 -18.11 -39.54
CA HIS A 480 12.84 -17.64 -38.91
C HIS A 480 12.67 -16.13 -39.10
N ILE A 481 13.68 -15.32 -38.78
CA ILE A 481 13.63 -13.87 -38.95
C ILE A 481 13.30 -13.51 -40.39
N ALA A 482 14.01 -14.09 -41.37
CA ALA A 482 13.81 -13.84 -42.80
C ALA A 482 12.41 -14.19 -43.32
N LYS A 483 11.72 -15.15 -42.68
CA LYS A 483 10.35 -15.56 -43.05
C LYS A 483 9.26 -14.88 -42.22
N SER A 484 9.64 -14.26 -41.10
CA SER A 484 8.73 -13.63 -40.17
C SER A 484 8.42 -12.19 -40.57
N LYS A 485 7.51 -11.54 -39.84
CA LYS A 485 7.27 -10.09 -39.94
C LYS A 485 8.17 -9.28 -38.98
N ILE A 486 9.19 -9.90 -38.38
CA ILE A 486 10.07 -9.23 -37.42
C ILE A 486 11.00 -8.29 -38.19
N ASP A 487 10.78 -6.99 -38.07
CA ASP A 487 11.56 -5.93 -38.72
C ASP A 487 12.45 -5.15 -37.74
N LYS A 488 12.18 -5.28 -36.43
CA LYS A 488 12.96 -4.60 -35.39
C LYS A 488 13.45 -5.58 -34.32
N ILE A 489 14.76 -5.61 -34.15
CA ILE A 489 15.43 -6.42 -33.13
C ILE A 489 16.03 -5.51 -32.06
N THR A 490 15.86 -5.91 -30.80
CA THR A 490 16.57 -5.31 -29.67
C THR A 490 17.45 -6.34 -28.98
N ALA A 491 18.76 -6.12 -28.96
CA ALA A 491 19.70 -6.99 -28.27
C ALA A 491 19.62 -6.77 -26.76
N ILE A 492 19.50 -7.85 -25.98
CA ILE A 492 19.51 -7.83 -24.52
C ILE A 492 20.79 -8.49 -24.02
N GLY A 493 21.62 -7.70 -23.34
CA GLY A 493 22.97 -8.07 -22.94
C GLY A 493 24.06 -7.38 -23.77
N GLY A 494 25.28 -7.38 -23.22
CA GLY A 494 26.45 -6.76 -23.85
C GLY A 494 26.90 -7.49 -25.13
N THR A 495 27.86 -6.93 -25.85
CA THR A 495 28.41 -7.53 -27.09
C THR A 495 29.07 -8.89 -26.87
N SER A 496 29.54 -9.19 -25.66
CA SER A 496 30.02 -10.53 -25.28
C SER A 496 28.89 -11.56 -25.15
N MET A 497 27.65 -11.11 -24.95
CA MET A 497 26.46 -11.97 -24.85
C MET A 497 25.75 -12.07 -26.19
N VAL A 498 25.64 -10.97 -26.93
CA VAL A 498 25.09 -10.95 -28.29
C VAL A 498 25.94 -9.98 -29.10
N SER A 499 26.87 -10.47 -29.90
CA SER A 499 27.78 -9.63 -30.69
C SER A 499 27.05 -8.81 -31.75
N ASP A 500 27.67 -7.71 -32.17
CA ASP A 500 27.12 -6.91 -33.28
C ASP A 500 27.10 -7.70 -34.59
N LYS A 501 28.01 -8.67 -34.76
CA LYS A 501 27.97 -9.63 -35.86
C LYS A 501 26.63 -10.38 -35.90
N VAL A 502 26.19 -10.92 -34.77
CA VAL A 502 24.89 -11.61 -34.68
C VAL A 502 23.75 -10.69 -35.08
N ILE A 503 23.73 -9.45 -34.60
CA ILE A 503 22.63 -8.56 -34.95
C ILE A 503 22.68 -8.15 -36.43
N ASN A 504 23.87 -7.94 -36.98
CA ASN A 504 24.05 -7.68 -38.42
C ASN A 504 23.63 -8.88 -39.28
N GLU A 505 23.75 -10.12 -38.78
CA GLU A 505 23.24 -11.32 -39.46
C GLU A 505 21.70 -11.39 -39.46
N LEU A 506 21.05 -10.84 -38.44
CA LEU A 506 19.58 -10.89 -38.27
C LEU A 506 18.88 -9.64 -38.82
N SER A 507 19.61 -8.57 -39.11
CA SER A 507 19.05 -7.31 -39.64
C SER A 507 19.14 -7.20 -41.16
N LYS A 508 19.57 -8.27 -41.83
CA LYS A 508 19.59 -8.43 -43.29
C LYS A 508 18.42 -9.32 -43.69
#